data_AF-A0A8H6C0Z8-F1
#
_entry.id   AF-A0A8H6C0Z8-F1
#
_cell.length_a   1.000
_cell.length_b   1.000
_cell.length_c   1.000
_cell.angle_alpha   90.00
_cell.angle_beta   90.00
_cell.angle_gamma   90.00
#
_symmetry.space_group_name_H-M   'P 1'
#
loop_
_entity.id
_entity.type
_entity.pdbx_description
1 polymer ?
#
loop_
_entity_poly.entity_id
_entity_poly.type
_entity_poly.pdbx_seq_one_letter_code
_entity_poly.pdbx_strand_id
1 'polypeptide(L)'
;MLETKILRVLPQVRRYSVKRFRSPFSFLPNETKHIFDEEKLTPEENKAAIPLKPNYDNLEKIHHEVINPEEVSDLVVKLNSNDILVSILSKDGYLFGDKNYLLTGTNKPTRFKATSILNSWCRIFNNQIKELKEISPMQFWDPVVSPQISKAIEEYGDNFEKLFQETRALKNSKLKKHGDIPPSELVDMITVDNLSLYVLNNLSSIESLAVFVGFMRNHIEYYTVEGLSEILAKLTDICYRLHGDIDYELYLSVKQKHPGVIQKLPSDTIDKLANLLASKNWELSKELIRVLIKRDVCPSETTMNEFLLNFVNSDPETKLRELSFLKSAIFSRGVNELSLQIVLTTIRNIHEFSKLIELIKTSSQCQLILSKYQHILFATLKRVTTNLPLQKAQFVRVLTENNVHVDNDLMRVLEN
;
A
#
# COMPACT_ATOMS: atom_id res chain seq x y z
N MET A 1 -41.44 -1.83 42.69
CA MET A 1 -41.09 -3.08 41.96
C MET A 1 -41.84 -3.01 40.65
N LEU A 2 -41.29 -2.95 39.44
CA LEU A 2 -39.97 -3.24 38.90
C LEU A 2 -39.64 -2.17 37.86
N GLU A 3 -38.68 -1.30 38.15
CA GLU A 3 -37.86 -0.68 37.12
C GLU A 3 -36.56 -1.46 37.09
N THR A 4 -36.22 -2.03 35.95
CA THR A 4 -34.86 -2.25 35.42
C THR A 4 -34.88 -3.43 34.47
N LYS A 5 -34.53 -3.15 33.21
CA LYS A 5 -33.73 -3.97 32.28
C LYS A 5 -34.26 -3.74 30.87
N ILE A 6 -33.63 -2.81 30.16
CA ILE A 6 -33.07 -2.95 28.80
C ILE A 6 -32.42 -1.60 28.50
N LEU A 7 -31.15 -1.47 28.87
CA LEU A 7 -30.28 -0.39 28.42
C LEU A 7 -28.85 -0.93 28.47
N ARG A 8 -28.50 -1.81 27.51
CA ARG A 8 -27.12 -2.17 27.19
C ARG A 8 -27.05 -2.73 25.77
N VAL A 9 -26.92 -1.86 24.75
CA VAL A 9 -25.94 -2.00 23.65
C VAL A 9 -25.73 -0.61 23.04
N LEU A 10 -24.99 0.26 23.73
CA LEU A 10 -24.24 1.35 23.11
C LEU A 10 -22.80 1.22 23.62
N PRO A 11 -21.79 1.56 22.80
CA PRO A 11 -20.40 1.31 23.14
C PRO A 11 -20.06 2.10 24.40
N GLN A 12 -19.86 1.37 25.50
CA GLN A 12 -19.32 1.93 26.72
C GLN A 12 -17.95 2.51 26.37
N VAL A 13 -17.87 3.83 26.28
CA VAL A 13 -16.62 4.56 26.46
C VAL A 13 -16.11 4.11 27.83
N ARG A 14 -15.16 3.18 27.83
CA ARG A 14 -14.46 2.76 29.04
C ARG A 14 -13.74 3.99 29.56
N ARG A 15 -14.40 4.73 30.45
CA ARG A 15 -13.72 5.65 31.37
C ARG A 15 -12.84 4.77 32.25
N TYR A 16 -11.59 4.60 31.84
CA TYR A 16 -10.56 4.14 32.74
C TYR A 16 -10.38 5.24 33.79
N SER A 17 -11.10 5.14 34.90
CA SER A 17 -10.66 5.78 36.15
C SER A 17 -9.36 5.08 36.54
N VAL A 18 -8.24 5.57 36.03
CA VAL A 18 -6.92 5.15 36.52
C VAL A 18 -6.83 5.68 37.95
N LYS A 19 -7.28 4.87 38.92
CA LYS A 19 -6.85 5.03 40.30
C LYS A 19 -5.33 4.91 40.26
N ARG A 20 -4.63 6.04 40.35
CA ARG A 20 -3.17 6.09 40.50
C ARG A 20 -2.80 5.50 41.87
N PHE A 21 -2.88 4.18 42.01
CA PHE A 21 -2.05 3.46 42.95
C PHE A 21 -0.68 3.30 42.29
N ARG A 22 0.07 4.40 42.21
CA ARG A 22 1.52 4.28 42.06
C ARG A 22 2.01 3.80 43.42
N SER A 23 2.56 2.59 43.48
CA SER A 23 3.53 2.30 44.54
C SER A 23 4.59 3.40 44.46
N PRO A 24 5.01 4.00 45.58
CA PRO A 24 6.13 4.92 45.53
C PRO A 24 7.33 4.11 45.04
N PHE A 25 7.79 4.40 43.83
CA PHE A 25 9.11 4.01 43.40
C PHE A 25 10.09 4.72 44.33
N SER A 26 10.54 4.04 45.37
CA SER A 26 11.67 4.51 46.17
C SER A 26 12.93 4.16 45.40
N PHE A 27 13.54 5.15 44.76
CA PHE A 27 14.97 5.06 44.50
C PHE A 27 15.66 4.99 45.87
N LEU A 28 16.24 3.84 46.20
CA LEU A 28 17.31 3.79 47.18
C LEU A 28 18.56 4.21 46.41
N PRO A 29 19.08 5.43 46.60
CA PRO A 29 20.34 5.81 45.98
C PRO A 29 21.43 4.83 46.47
N ASN A 30 22.35 4.45 45.58
CA ASN A 30 23.50 3.59 45.90
C ASN A 30 24.52 4.26 46.85
N GLU A 31 24.17 5.41 47.43
CA GLU A 31 25.00 6.21 48.33
C GLU A 31 25.59 5.41 49.49
N THR A 32 24.99 4.30 49.93
CA THR A 32 25.51 3.57 51.10
C THR A 32 26.49 2.43 50.78
N LYS A 33 26.70 2.04 49.52
CA LYS A 33 27.50 0.84 49.20
C LYS A 33 28.89 1.09 48.61
N HIS A 34 29.08 2.17 47.86
CA HIS A 34 30.38 2.51 47.27
C HIS A 34 30.49 4.04 47.19
N ILE A 35 31.11 4.67 48.20
CA ILE A 35 31.53 6.07 48.12
C ILE A 35 33.06 6.07 48.08
N PHE A 36 33.64 6.55 46.98
CA PHE A 36 35.02 7.00 46.98
C PHE A 36 35.02 8.44 47.51
N ASP A 37 35.80 8.73 48.56
CA ASP A 37 35.80 10.06 49.20
C ASP A 37 36.20 11.20 48.25
N GLU A 38 36.85 10.86 47.13
CA GLU A 38 37.28 11.78 46.07
C GLU A 38 36.14 12.18 45.10
N GLU A 39 34.98 11.50 45.12
CA GLU A 39 33.82 11.77 44.25
C GLU A 39 32.70 12.56 44.95
N LYS A 40 32.94 13.07 46.16
CA LYS A 40 31.97 13.94 46.86
C LYS A 40 31.91 15.31 46.19
N LEU A 41 31.00 15.46 45.23
CA LEU A 41 30.54 16.78 44.82
C LEU A 41 30.03 17.52 46.04
N THR A 42 30.47 18.76 46.21
CA THR A 42 29.93 19.66 47.24
C THR A 42 28.42 19.84 47.04
N PRO A 43 27.67 20.20 48.08
CA PRO A 43 26.22 20.44 47.95
C PRO A 43 25.86 21.48 46.88
N GLU A 44 26.78 22.39 46.58
CA GLU A 44 26.65 23.42 45.55
C GLU A 44 26.87 22.87 44.15
N GLU A 45 27.92 22.05 43.96
CA GLU A 45 28.19 21.36 42.69
C GLU A 45 27.09 20.37 42.34
N ASN A 46 26.55 19.66 43.33
CA ASN A 46 25.43 18.74 43.11
C ASN A 46 24.15 19.49 42.71
N LYS A 47 23.88 20.67 43.29
CA LYS A 47 22.78 21.54 42.85
C LYS A 47 23.01 22.10 41.44
N ALA A 48 24.25 22.42 41.08
CA ALA A 48 24.60 22.93 39.76
C ALA A 48 24.51 21.84 38.66
N ALA A 49 24.76 20.58 39.02
CA ALA A 49 24.65 19.44 38.12
C ALA A 49 23.19 19.06 37.79
N ILE A 50 22.22 19.48 38.61
CA ILE A 50 20.79 19.28 38.32
C ILE A 50 20.37 20.34 37.29
N PRO A 51 19.97 19.94 36.07
CA PRO A 51 19.49 20.89 35.08
C PRO A 51 18.28 21.66 35.62
N LEU A 52 18.31 22.98 35.47
CA LEU A 52 17.18 23.83 35.83
C LEU A 52 15.95 23.40 35.02
N LYS A 53 14.77 23.40 35.67
CA LYS A 53 13.51 23.10 34.99
C LYS A 53 13.36 24.08 33.81
N PRO A 54 13.07 23.59 32.59
CA PRO A 54 12.91 24.47 31.45
C PRO A 54 11.84 25.52 31.75
N ASN A 55 12.23 26.79 31.63
CA ASN A 55 11.35 27.93 31.84
C ASN A 55 10.65 28.26 30.52
N TYR A 56 9.32 28.18 30.53
CA TYR A 56 8.47 28.45 29.38
C TYR A 56 7.71 29.79 29.51
N ASP A 57 7.99 30.59 30.54
CA ASP A 57 7.32 31.87 30.77
C ASP A 57 7.63 32.91 29.68
N ASN A 58 8.75 32.75 28.98
CA ASN A 58 9.17 33.60 27.87
C ASN A 58 8.53 33.20 26.53
N LEU A 59 7.82 32.07 26.46
CA LEU A 59 7.11 31.68 25.25
C LEU A 59 5.80 32.48 25.15
N GLU A 60 5.58 33.10 23.99
CA GLU A 60 4.31 33.75 23.68
C GLU A 60 3.18 32.71 23.80
N LYS A 61 2.30 32.91 24.78
CA LYS A 61 1.15 32.02 24.99
C LYS A 61 0.14 32.27 23.88
N ILE A 62 0.22 31.46 22.82
CA ILE A 62 -0.64 31.57 21.63
C ILE A 62 -2.15 31.47 21.98
N HIS A 63 -2.50 30.85 23.12
CA HIS A 63 -3.87 30.72 23.59
C HIS A 63 -4.02 31.25 25.01
N HIS A 64 -4.68 32.39 25.16
CA HIS A 64 -4.83 33.07 26.45
C HIS A 64 -6.07 32.65 27.27
N GLU A 65 -6.98 31.84 26.74
CA GLU A 65 -8.17 31.38 27.47
C GLU A 65 -8.52 29.94 27.09
N VAL A 66 -8.18 28.99 27.95
CA VAL A 66 -8.76 27.64 27.86
C VAL A 66 -10.13 27.72 28.53
N ILE A 67 -11.17 27.82 27.72
CA ILE A 67 -12.56 27.89 28.20
C ILE A 67 -12.93 26.54 28.80
N ASN A 68 -13.61 26.57 29.95
CA ASN A 68 -14.03 25.37 30.65
C ASN A 68 -15.00 24.57 29.75
N PRO A 69 -14.82 23.24 29.53
CA PRO A 69 -15.64 22.46 28.61
C PRO A 69 -17.15 22.50 28.90
N GLU A 70 -17.53 22.76 30.15
CA GLU A 70 -18.92 22.88 30.60
C GLU A 70 -19.59 24.19 30.12
N GLU A 71 -18.80 25.21 29.75
CA GLU A 71 -19.27 26.49 29.24
C GLU A 71 -19.36 26.51 27.70
N VAL A 72 -19.07 25.38 27.05
CA VAL A 72 -19.01 25.24 25.60
C VAL A 72 -20.23 24.46 25.11
N SER A 73 -21.15 25.15 24.44
CA SER A 73 -22.35 24.54 23.82
C SER A 73 -22.06 24.12 22.38
N ASP A 74 -21.15 23.16 22.18
CA ASP A 74 -20.87 22.62 20.85
C ASP A 74 -21.61 21.30 20.61
N LEU A 75 -22.58 21.34 19.70
CA LEU A 75 -23.27 20.15 19.22
C LEU A 75 -22.42 19.51 18.10
N VAL A 76 -21.72 18.42 18.42
CA VAL A 76 -20.95 17.63 17.42
C VAL A 76 -21.86 16.57 16.77
N VAL A 77 -23.04 16.97 16.31
CA VAL A 77 -23.98 16.06 15.64
C VAL A 77 -24.61 16.76 14.45
N LYS A 78 -24.63 16.08 13.30
CA LYS A 78 -25.33 16.55 12.10
C LYS A 78 -26.83 16.28 12.29
N LEU A 79 -27.63 17.35 12.38
CA LEU A 79 -29.09 17.26 12.48
C LEU A 79 -29.70 17.08 11.10
N ASN A 80 -30.65 16.16 10.96
CA ASN A 80 -31.52 16.11 9.78
C ASN A 80 -32.75 16.99 10.01
N SER A 81 -33.39 17.42 8.91
CA SER A 81 -34.57 18.30 8.96
C SER A 81 -35.71 17.72 9.80
N ASN A 82 -35.86 16.39 9.78
CA ASN A 82 -36.88 15.69 10.57
C ASN A 82 -36.58 15.77 12.08
N ASP A 83 -35.32 15.67 12.49
CA ASP A 83 -34.92 15.72 13.89
C ASP A 83 -35.22 17.10 14.49
N ILE A 84 -34.95 18.15 13.71
CA ILE A 84 -35.25 19.53 14.08
C ILE A 84 -36.76 19.73 14.21
N LEU A 85 -37.52 19.27 13.20
CA LEU A 85 -38.97 19.46 13.15
C LEU A 85 -39.69 18.72 14.29
N VAL A 86 -39.29 17.47 14.56
CA VAL A 86 -39.82 16.68 15.68
C VAL A 86 -39.46 17.33 17.02
N SER A 87 -38.23 17.83 17.17
CA SER A 87 -37.79 18.46 18.42
C SER A 87 -38.55 19.77 18.68
N ILE A 88 -38.75 20.62 17.67
CA ILE A 88 -39.50 21.89 17.77
C ILE A 88 -40.98 21.64 18.10
N LEU A 89 -41.58 20.60 17.52
CA LEU A 89 -42.98 20.25 17.77
C LEU A 89 -43.20 19.51 19.10
N SER A 90 -42.13 19.01 19.72
CA SER A 90 -42.21 18.38 21.04
C SER A 90 -42.46 19.41 22.12
N LYS A 91 -43.32 19.09 23.08
CA LYS A 91 -43.73 19.99 24.17
C LYS A 91 -42.55 20.57 24.94
N ASP A 92 -41.49 19.78 25.11
CA ASP A 92 -40.33 20.12 25.91
C ASP A 92 -39.08 20.45 25.07
N GLY A 93 -39.13 20.41 23.74
CA GLY A 93 -38.00 20.83 22.89
C GLY A 93 -36.76 19.94 22.92
N TYR A 94 -36.88 18.67 23.33
CA TYR A 94 -35.74 17.76 23.49
C TYR A 94 -35.25 17.20 22.16
N LEU A 95 -33.95 17.37 21.90
CA LEU A 95 -33.28 16.85 20.73
C LEU A 95 -33.00 15.34 20.92
N PHE A 96 -33.37 14.52 19.93
CA PHE A 96 -33.30 13.04 19.99
C PHE A 96 -34.04 12.39 21.16
N GLY A 97 -34.91 13.12 21.86
CA GLY A 97 -35.61 12.64 23.06
C GLY A 97 -34.75 12.61 24.33
N ASP A 98 -33.55 13.19 24.31
CA ASP A 98 -32.69 13.33 25.50
C ASP A 98 -32.95 14.67 26.20
N LYS A 99 -33.28 14.61 27.50
CA LYS A 99 -33.60 15.78 28.32
C LYS A 99 -32.43 16.74 28.50
N ASN A 100 -31.20 16.27 28.29
CA ASN A 100 -29.99 17.10 28.42
C ASN A 100 -29.72 17.96 27.18
N TYR A 101 -30.32 17.64 26.03
CA TYR A 101 -30.13 18.39 24.78
C TYR A 101 -31.41 19.14 24.44
N LEU A 102 -31.48 20.40 24.86
CA LEU A 102 -32.66 21.24 24.70
C LEU A 102 -32.45 22.24 23.56
N LEU A 103 -33.33 22.22 22.56
CA LEU A 103 -33.30 23.20 21.47
C LEU A 103 -34.03 24.47 21.92
N THR A 104 -33.32 25.34 22.64
CA THR A 104 -33.83 26.65 23.08
C THR A 104 -33.30 27.78 22.21
N GLY A 105 -34.19 28.65 21.73
CA GLY A 105 -33.79 29.91 21.12
C GLY A 105 -33.55 30.96 22.20
N THR A 106 -32.34 31.49 22.28
CA THR A 106 -32.10 32.75 23.00
C THR A 106 -31.74 33.84 21.99
N ASN A 107 -32.08 35.10 22.26
CA ASN A 107 -31.73 36.26 21.41
C ASN A 107 -30.21 36.57 21.39
N LYS A 108 -29.37 35.73 22.00
CA LYS A 108 -27.91 35.86 21.98
C LYS A 108 -27.35 34.87 20.95
N PRO A 109 -26.42 35.29 20.07
CA PRO A 109 -25.79 34.37 19.13
C PRO A 109 -25.00 33.31 19.89
N THR A 110 -25.35 32.04 19.70
CA THR A 110 -24.60 30.89 20.20
C THR A 110 -23.22 30.86 19.52
N ARG A 111 -22.15 30.93 20.30
CA ARG A 111 -20.77 30.91 19.78
C ARG A 111 -20.24 29.47 19.76
N PHE A 112 -20.16 28.85 18.60
CA PHE A 112 -19.61 27.50 18.42
C PHE A 112 -18.08 27.49 18.38
N LYS A 113 -17.44 27.49 19.56
CA LYS A 113 -16.00 27.74 19.67
C LYS A 113 -15.16 26.52 19.23
N ALA A 114 -15.55 25.28 19.54
CA ALA A 114 -14.86 24.09 19.07
C ALA A 114 -15.08 23.87 17.57
N THR A 115 -16.26 24.16 17.03
CA THR A 115 -16.45 24.17 15.56
C THR A 115 -15.52 25.17 14.88
N SER A 116 -15.34 26.35 15.48
CA SER A 116 -14.40 27.35 14.97
C SER A 116 -12.95 26.85 15.01
N ILE A 117 -12.55 26.18 16.10
CA ILE A 117 -11.21 25.58 16.23
C ILE A 117 -11.03 24.45 15.22
N LEU A 118 -11.99 23.53 15.12
CA LEU A 118 -11.97 22.41 14.17
C LEU A 118 -11.90 22.89 12.73
N ASN A 119 -12.66 23.91 12.35
CA ASN A 119 -12.56 24.51 11.02
C ASN A 119 -11.18 25.13 10.77
N SER A 120 -10.56 25.73 11.79
CA SER A 120 -9.20 26.27 11.65
C SER A 120 -8.19 25.15 11.44
N TRP A 121 -8.30 24.03 12.17
CA TRP A 121 -7.46 22.85 11.99
C TRP A 121 -7.69 22.18 10.65
N CYS A 122 -8.94 22.00 10.21
CA CYS A 122 -9.25 21.50 8.88
C CYS A 122 -8.66 22.38 7.79
N ARG A 123 -8.71 23.72 7.94
CA ARG A 123 -8.09 24.64 6.99
C ARG A 123 -6.57 24.50 6.97
N ILE A 124 -5.93 24.41 8.13
CA ILE A 124 -4.47 24.21 8.23
C ILE A 124 -4.08 22.87 7.58
N PHE A 125 -4.81 21.81 7.89
CA PHE A 125 -4.57 20.47 7.33
C PHE A 125 -4.77 20.45 5.81
N ASN A 126 -5.87 21.00 5.30
CA ASN A 126 -6.11 21.07 3.86
C ASN A 126 -5.06 21.91 3.14
N ASN A 127 -4.58 23.01 3.75
CA ASN A 127 -3.50 23.81 3.19
C ASN A 127 -2.14 23.08 3.16
N GLN A 128 -1.96 22.01 3.94
CA GLN A 128 -0.78 21.15 3.88
C GLN A 128 -0.87 20.10 2.76
N ILE A 129 -2.07 19.79 2.29
CA ILE A 129 -2.29 18.88 1.17
C ILE A 129 -2.07 19.67 -0.12
N LYS A 130 -0.89 19.52 -0.71
CA LYS A 130 -0.59 20.08 -2.03
C LYS A 130 -1.32 19.30 -3.11
N GLU A 131 -1.88 20.01 -4.09
CA GLU A 131 -2.39 19.35 -5.29
C GLU A 131 -1.23 18.78 -6.13
N LEU A 132 -1.46 17.70 -6.88
CA LEU A 132 -0.43 17.04 -7.70
C LEU A 132 0.32 18.00 -8.65
N LYS A 133 -0.34 19.07 -9.10
CA LYS A 133 0.23 20.13 -9.94
C LYS A 133 1.18 21.09 -9.20
N GLU A 134 1.10 21.14 -7.87
CA GLU A 134 1.91 21.99 -6.98
C GLU A 134 3.15 21.27 -6.44
N ILE A 135 3.23 19.97 -6.67
CA ILE A 135 4.43 19.17 -6.43
C ILE A 135 5.31 19.37 -7.66
N SER A 136 6.45 20.04 -7.45
CA SER A 136 7.48 20.13 -8.49
C SER A 136 7.75 18.72 -9.01
N PRO A 137 7.73 18.48 -10.34
CA PRO A 137 8.06 17.18 -10.87
C PRO A 137 9.42 16.79 -10.29
N MET A 138 9.48 15.59 -9.69
CA MET A 138 10.73 15.04 -9.19
C MET A 138 11.67 15.05 -10.39
N GLN A 139 12.68 15.93 -10.38
CA GLN A 139 13.74 15.89 -11.38
C GLN A 139 14.30 14.49 -11.25
N PHE A 140 14.02 13.64 -12.25
CA PHE A 140 14.71 12.38 -12.37
C PHE A 140 16.19 12.72 -12.26
N TRP A 141 16.87 12.02 -11.36
CA TRP A 141 18.27 12.23 -11.08
C TRP A 141 19.02 12.05 -12.40
N ASP A 142 19.32 13.15 -13.09
CA ASP A 142 20.25 13.17 -14.20
C ASP A 142 21.62 13.27 -13.54
N PRO A 143 22.39 12.15 -13.48
CA PRO A 143 23.73 12.22 -12.92
C PRO A 143 24.49 13.26 -13.73
N VAL A 144 25.05 14.27 -13.05
CA VAL A 144 25.91 15.27 -13.68
C VAL A 144 27.04 14.52 -14.37
N VAL A 145 26.98 14.49 -15.70
CA VAL A 145 27.87 13.67 -16.50
C VAL A 145 29.25 14.34 -16.47
N SER A 146 30.26 13.62 -15.98
CA SER A 146 31.62 14.12 -16.15
C SER A 146 31.93 14.13 -17.67
N PRO A 147 32.57 15.17 -18.22
CA PRO A 147 32.90 15.24 -19.65
C PRO A 147 33.70 14.04 -20.16
N GLN A 148 34.40 13.34 -19.26
CA GLN A 148 35.13 12.11 -19.54
C GLN A 148 34.19 10.94 -19.89
N ILE A 149 33.03 10.82 -19.23
CA ILE A 149 32.06 9.76 -19.51
C ILE A 149 31.41 9.99 -20.88
N SER A 150 30.99 11.22 -21.20
CA SER A 150 30.39 11.52 -22.50
C SER A 150 31.35 11.20 -23.65
N LYS A 151 32.61 11.62 -23.55
CA LYS A 151 33.64 11.31 -24.56
C LYS A 151 33.89 9.81 -24.69
N ALA A 152 33.96 9.09 -23.57
CA ALA A 152 34.20 7.65 -23.60
C ALA A 152 33.02 6.89 -24.26
N ILE A 153 31.78 7.35 -24.05
CA ILE A 153 30.61 6.78 -24.74
C ILE A 153 30.66 7.08 -26.24
N GLU A 154 31.00 8.30 -26.64
CA GLU A 154 31.16 8.65 -28.06
C GLU A 154 32.25 7.82 -28.75
N GLU A 155 33.35 7.56 -28.06
CA GLU A 155 34.52 6.85 -28.61
C GLU A 155 34.33 5.33 -28.65
N TYR A 156 33.75 4.73 -27.60
CA TYR A 156 33.67 3.27 -27.45
C TYR A 156 32.28 2.69 -27.70
N GLY A 157 31.22 3.51 -27.72
CA GLY A 157 29.86 3.10 -28.06
C GLY A 157 29.40 1.85 -27.32
N ASP A 158 28.99 0.84 -28.08
CA ASP A 158 28.47 -0.45 -27.59
C ASP A 158 29.59 -1.42 -27.12
N ASN A 159 30.86 -1.03 -27.16
CA ASN A 159 31.95 -1.84 -26.60
C ASN A 159 32.08 -1.60 -25.09
N PHE A 160 31.12 -2.15 -24.33
CA PHE A 160 31.03 -1.95 -22.88
C PHE A 160 32.29 -2.41 -22.14
N GLU A 161 32.96 -3.48 -22.60
CA GLU A 161 34.18 -3.95 -21.95
C GLU A 161 35.28 -2.88 -22.00
N LYS A 162 35.52 -2.27 -23.17
CA LYS A 162 36.49 -1.16 -23.29
C LYS A 162 36.03 0.08 -22.54
N LEU A 163 34.75 0.44 -22.65
CA LEU A 163 34.19 1.62 -21.98
C LEU A 163 34.41 1.57 -20.45
N PHE A 164 34.11 0.44 -19.81
CA PHE A 164 34.24 0.27 -18.37
C PHE A 164 35.69 0.10 -17.90
N GLN A 165 36.58 -0.35 -18.77
CA GLN A 165 38.03 -0.42 -18.52
C GLN A 165 38.67 0.98 -18.57
N GLU A 166 38.40 1.76 -19.63
CA GLU A 166 39.01 3.09 -19.84
C GLU A 166 38.53 4.13 -18.81
N THR A 167 37.25 4.06 -18.42
CA THR A 167 36.71 4.86 -17.32
C THR A 167 37.18 4.39 -15.93
N ARG A 168 37.92 3.26 -15.87
CA ARG A 168 38.37 2.59 -14.64
C ARG A 168 37.24 2.21 -13.68
N ALA A 169 35.99 2.14 -14.16
CA ALA A 169 34.81 1.92 -13.36
C ALA A 169 34.89 0.60 -12.56
N LEU A 170 35.36 -0.47 -13.20
CA LEU A 170 35.56 -1.78 -12.57
C LEU A 170 36.57 -1.71 -11.42
N LYS A 171 37.70 -1.01 -11.63
CA LYS A 171 38.75 -0.86 -10.63
C LYS A 171 38.28 -0.02 -9.45
N ASN A 172 37.61 1.10 -9.72
CA ASN A 172 37.08 1.99 -8.68
C ASN A 172 36.03 1.28 -7.80
N SER A 173 35.20 0.43 -8.42
CA SER A 173 34.17 -0.33 -7.70
C SER A 173 34.77 -1.42 -6.79
N LYS A 174 35.87 -2.07 -7.23
CA LYS A 174 36.64 -2.98 -6.36
C LYS A 174 37.19 -2.25 -5.13
N LEU A 175 37.82 -1.10 -5.33
CA LEU A 175 38.40 -0.30 -4.25
C LEU A 175 37.33 0.20 -3.26
N LYS A 176 36.17 0.65 -3.78
CA LYS A 176 35.01 1.03 -2.94
C LYS A 176 34.53 -0.13 -2.09
N LYS A 177 34.44 -1.34 -2.66
CA LYS A 177 33.95 -2.54 -1.95
C LYS A 177 34.91 -3.04 -0.87
N HIS A 178 36.22 -2.88 -1.08
CA HIS A 178 37.25 -3.25 -0.10
C HIS A 178 37.45 -2.20 1.01
N GLY A 179 36.89 -1.00 0.85
CA GLY A 179 37.01 0.07 1.84
C GLY A 179 38.39 0.76 1.82
N ASP A 180 39.13 0.59 0.73
CA ASP A 180 40.50 1.11 0.58
C ASP A 180 40.55 2.63 0.39
N ILE A 181 39.40 3.29 0.25
CA ILE A 181 39.29 4.71 -0.12
C ILE A 181 38.28 5.41 0.82
N PRO A 182 38.62 6.61 1.35
CA PRO A 182 37.70 7.38 2.18
C PRO A 182 36.47 7.90 1.39
N PRO A 183 35.30 8.07 2.05
CA PRO A 183 34.06 8.52 1.41
C PRO A 183 34.17 9.83 0.62
N SER A 184 35.06 10.73 1.01
CA SER A 184 35.28 12.02 0.33
C SER A 184 35.90 11.87 -1.06
N GLU A 185 36.78 10.89 -1.27
CA GLU A 185 37.40 10.62 -2.57
C GLU A 185 36.51 9.76 -3.47
N LEU A 186 35.50 9.10 -2.90
CA LEU A 186 34.54 8.26 -3.63
C LEU A 186 33.48 9.07 -4.39
N VAL A 187 33.24 10.33 -4.03
CA VAL A 187 32.19 11.17 -4.63
C VAL A 187 32.47 11.45 -6.11
N ASP A 188 33.74 11.67 -6.47
CA ASP A 188 34.16 12.02 -7.83
C ASP A 188 34.54 10.82 -8.69
N MET A 189 34.53 9.61 -8.13
CA MET A 189 34.93 8.40 -8.86
C MET A 189 33.78 7.82 -9.70
N ILE A 190 34.11 7.51 -10.95
CA ILE A 190 33.22 6.75 -11.83
C ILE A 190 33.20 5.30 -11.34
N THR A 191 32.06 4.84 -10.85
CA THR A 191 31.82 3.45 -10.44
C THR A 191 30.99 2.72 -11.49
N VAL A 192 30.93 1.39 -11.37
CA VAL A 192 30.09 0.54 -12.21
C VAL A 192 28.62 0.92 -12.07
N ASP A 193 28.15 1.21 -10.85
CA ASP A 193 26.75 1.62 -10.62
C ASP A 193 26.40 2.89 -11.41
N ASN A 194 27.21 3.95 -11.27
CA ASN A 194 26.95 5.25 -11.88
C ASN A 194 27.06 5.19 -13.41
N LEU A 195 28.10 4.51 -13.93
CA LEU A 195 28.31 4.38 -15.36
C LEU A 195 27.21 3.54 -16.01
N SER A 196 26.77 2.45 -15.37
CA SER A 196 25.69 1.60 -15.88
C SER A 196 24.35 2.33 -15.96
N LEU A 197 24.01 3.15 -14.94
CA LEU A 197 22.82 3.99 -15.00
C LEU A 197 22.85 5.01 -16.15
N TYR A 198 24.04 5.54 -16.45
CA TYR A 198 24.25 6.47 -17.56
C TYR A 198 24.17 5.78 -18.92
N VAL A 199 24.79 4.61 -19.07
CA VAL A 199 24.65 3.79 -20.29
C VAL A 199 23.17 3.50 -20.56
N LEU A 200 22.41 3.05 -19.56
CA LEU A 200 20.96 2.80 -19.69
C LEU A 200 20.14 4.03 -20.14
N ASN A 201 20.61 5.25 -19.87
CA ASN A 201 19.94 6.47 -20.35
C ASN A 201 20.19 6.74 -21.84
N ASN A 202 21.32 6.29 -22.38
CA ASN A 202 21.76 6.62 -23.74
C ASN A 202 21.53 5.48 -24.74
N LEU A 203 21.15 4.29 -24.26
CA LEU A 203 20.80 3.17 -25.13
C LEU A 203 19.51 3.46 -25.90
N SER A 204 19.60 3.42 -27.23
CA SER A 204 18.49 3.73 -28.14
C SER A 204 17.95 2.49 -28.88
N SER A 205 18.67 1.36 -28.86
CA SER A 205 18.30 0.13 -29.57
C SER A 205 18.12 -1.06 -28.63
N ILE A 206 17.27 -2.02 -29.02
CA ILE A 206 17.05 -3.28 -28.29
C ILE A 206 18.30 -4.17 -28.33
N GLU A 207 19.06 -4.12 -29.43
CA GLU A 207 20.28 -4.90 -29.63
C GLU A 207 21.39 -4.45 -28.67
N SER A 208 21.65 -3.14 -28.59
CA SER A 208 22.62 -2.56 -27.66
C SER A 208 22.21 -2.82 -26.21
N LEU A 209 20.90 -2.82 -25.90
CA LEU A 209 20.38 -3.22 -24.59
C LEU A 209 20.71 -4.68 -24.27
N ALA A 210 20.50 -5.61 -25.19
CA ALA A 210 20.81 -7.02 -24.99
C ALA A 210 22.31 -7.26 -24.75
N VAL A 211 23.18 -6.58 -25.50
CA VAL A 211 24.64 -6.64 -25.29
C VAL A 211 25.00 -6.09 -23.91
N PHE A 212 24.39 -4.99 -23.48
CA PHE A 212 24.63 -4.40 -22.17
C PHE A 212 24.17 -5.32 -21.03
N VAL A 213 23.00 -5.94 -21.16
CA VAL A 213 22.51 -6.94 -20.19
C VAL A 213 23.48 -8.12 -20.08
N GLY A 214 24.02 -8.60 -21.19
CA GLY A 214 25.05 -9.63 -21.22
C GLY A 214 26.33 -9.21 -20.47
N PHE A 215 26.78 -7.97 -20.67
CA PHE A 215 27.90 -7.38 -19.92
C PHE A 215 27.60 -7.35 -18.42
N MET A 216 26.42 -6.85 -18.01
CA MET A 216 26.06 -6.79 -16.59
C MET A 216 26.08 -8.17 -15.94
N ARG A 217 25.56 -9.20 -16.62
CA ARG A 217 25.52 -10.57 -16.11
C ARG A 217 26.91 -11.13 -15.79
N ASN A 218 27.91 -10.82 -16.62
CA ASN A 218 29.29 -11.26 -16.41
C ASN A 218 29.97 -10.51 -15.26
N HIS A 219 29.53 -9.28 -14.96
CA HIS A 219 30.19 -8.37 -14.03
C HIS A 219 29.35 -8.03 -12.79
N ILE A 220 28.33 -8.83 -12.45
CA ILE A 220 27.40 -8.61 -11.32
C ILE A 220 28.13 -8.32 -9.99
N GLU A 221 29.29 -8.93 -9.78
CA GLU A 221 30.08 -8.84 -8.55
C GLU A 221 30.60 -7.44 -8.20
N TYR A 222 30.65 -6.53 -9.19
CA TYR A 222 31.12 -5.16 -9.04
C TYR A 222 30.03 -4.17 -8.67
N TYR A 223 28.77 -4.56 -8.79
CA TYR A 223 27.64 -3.71 -8.45
C TYR A 223 27.40 -3.71 -6.94
N THR A 224 26.96 -2.56 -6.41
CA THR A 224 26.41 -2.51 -5.06
C THR A 224 24.96 -2.99 -5.06
N VAL A 225 24.45 -3.41 -3.89
CA VAL A 225 23.04 -3.84 -3.77
C VAL A 225 22.07 -2.71 -4.14
N GLU A 226 22.41 -1.47 -3.77
CA GLU A 226 21.62 -0.27 -4.07
C GLU A 226 21.69 0.07 -5.57
N GLY A 227 22.89 0.18 -6.13
CA GLY A 227 23.06 0.46 -7.56
C GLY A 227 22.38 -0.59 -8.43
N LEU A 228 22.54 -1.88 -8.10
CA LEU A 228 21.89 -2.95 -8.83
C LEU A 228 20.36 -2.87 -8.76
N SER A 229 19.79 -2.46 -7.61
CA SER A 229 18.34 -2.29 -7.48
C SER A 229 17.80 -1.17 -8.36
N GLU A 230 18.51 -0.03 -8.44
CA GLU A 230 18.13 1.10 -9.28
C GLU A 230 18.27 0.77 -10.78
N ILE A 231 19.37 0.12 -11.14
CA ILE A 231 19.65 -0.33 -12.50
C ILE A 231 18.61 -1.33 -12.97
N LEU A 232 18.27 -2.34 -12.15
CA LEU A 232 17.24 -3.31 -12.50
C LEU A 232 15.86 -2.65 -12.60
N ALA A 233 15.55 -1.67 -11.75
CA ALA A 233 14.30 -0.93 -11.85
C ALA A 233 14.19 -0.17 -13.17
N LYS A 234 15.25 0.52 -13.56
CA LYS A 234 15.33 1.25 -14.82
C LYS A 234 15.30 0.32 -16.03
N LEU A 235 16.04 -0.78 -15.98
CA LEU A 235 16.04 -1.81 -17.03
C LEU A 235 14.64 -2.40 -17.22
N THR A 236 13.96 -2.75 -16.13
CA THR A 236 12.57 -3.24 -16.17
C THR A 236 11.65 -2.22 -16.83
N ASP A 237 11.76 -0.94 -16.47
CA ASP A 237 10.92 0.11 -17.05
C ASP A 237 11.17 0.29 -18.55
N ILE A 238 12.43 0.27 -19.00
CA ILE A 238 12.79 0.31 -20.41
C ILE A 238 12.19 -0.89 -21.17
N CYS A 239 12.40 -2.11 -20.67
CA CYS A 239 11.85 -3.33 -21.29
C CYS A 239 10.32 -3.27 -21.34
N TYR A 240 9.66 -2.82 -20.26
CA TYR A 240 8.20 -2.72 -20.20
C TYR A 240 7.65 -1.72 -21.23
N ARG A 241 8.25 -0.52 -21.35
CA ARG A 241 7.83 0.50 -22.32
C ARG A 241 8.04 0.04 -23.76
N LEU A 242 9.15 -0.62 -24.04
CA LEU A 242 9.47 -1.12 -25.37
C LEU A 242 8.72 -2.41 -25.75
N HIS A 243 7.90 -2.96 -24.84
CA HIS A 243 7.32 -4.32 -24.97
C HIS A 243 8.41 -5.35 -25.34
N GLY A 244 9.62 -5.10 -24.83
CA GLY A 244 10.82 -5.82 -25.20
C GLY A 244 11.01 -7.05 -24.34
N ASP A 245 11.86 -7.94 -24.85
CA ASP A 245 12.24 -9.14 -24.13
C ASP A 245 13.10 -8.82 -22.91
N ILE A 246 12.75 -9.43 -21.77
CA ILE A 246 13.55 -9.35 -20.55
C ILE A 246 14.45 -10.58 -20.41
N ASP A 247 15.72 -10.37 -20.10
CA ASP A 247 16.65 -11.47 -19.79
C ASP A 247 16.43 -11.92 -18.34
N TYR A 248 15.65 -12.98 -18.16
CA TYR A 248 15.36 -13.53 -16.84
C TYR A 248 16.60 -14.15 -16.18
N GLU A 249 17.62 -14.56 -16.94
CA GLU A 249 18.87 -15.14 -16.40
C GLU A 249 19.67 -14.10 -15.61
N LEU A 250 19.60 -12.82 -16.01
CA LEU A 250 20.15 -11.72 -15.22
C LEU A 250 19.49 -11.68 -13.84
N TYR A 251 18.16 -11.69 -13.79
CA TYR A 251 17.41 -11.61 -12.52
C TYR A 251 17.66 -12.84 -11.63
N LEU A 252 17.76 -14.03 -12.21
CA LEU A 252 18.14 -15.24 -11.48
C LEU A 252 19.56 -15.14 -10.91
N SER A 253 20.52 -14.67 -11.72
CA SER A 253 21.92 -14.48 -11.30
C SER A 253 22.04 -13.44 -10.17
N VAL A 254 21.28 -12.34 -10.27
CA VAL A 254 21.21 -11.32 -9.22
C VAL A 254 20.57 -11.89 -7.96
N LYS A 255 19.49 -12.65 -8.06
CA LYS A 255 18.85 -13.29 -6.92
C LYS A 255 19.80 -14.24 -6.18
N GLN A 256 20.60 -15.01 -6.92
CA GLN A 256 21.56 -15.95 -6.35
C GLN A 256 22.73 -15.23 -5.66
N LYS A 257 23.31 -14.21 -6.29
CA LYS A 257 24.47 -13.48 -5.74
C LYS A 257 24.08 -12.44 -4.67
N HIS A 258 22.90 -11.84 -4.80
CA HIS A 258 22.41 -10.74 -3.96
C HIS A 258 20.90 -10.87 -3.66
N PRO A 259 20.48 -11.82 -2.79
CA PRO A 259 19.07 -12.15 -2.56
C PRO A 259 18.22 -10.99 -2.01
N GLY A 260 18.84 -9.99 -1.38
CA GLY A 260 18.16 -8.81 -0.85
C GLY A 260 17.73 -7.78 -1.92
N VAL A 261 18.24 -7.87 -3.16
CA VAL A 261 17.98 -6.85 -4.19
C VAL A 261 16.53 -6.85 -4.63
N ILE A 262 15.94 -8.02 -4.91
CA ILE A 262 14.53 -8.15 -5.31
C ILE A 262 13.61 -7.60 -4.21
N GLN A 263 13.97 -7.81 -2.94
CA GLN A 263 13.21 -7.31 -1.79
C GLN A 263 13.32 -5.79 -1.61
N LYS A 264 14.32 -5.13 -2.21
CA LYS A 264 14.46 -3.66 -2.20
C LYS A 264 13.79 -3.00 -3.42
N LEU A 265 13.46 -3.76 -4.47
CA LEU A 265 12.82 -3.18 -5.66
C LEU A 265 11.47 -2.52 -5.32
N PRO A 266 11.15 -1.36 -5.93
CA PRO A 266 9.85 -0.72 -5.80
C PRO A 266 8.71 -1.65 -6.22
N SER A 267 7.53 -1.54 -5.60
CA SER A 267 6.39 -2.40 -5.92
C SER A 267 5.91 -2.25 -7.36
N ASP A 268 5.97 -1.04 -7.94
CA ASP A 268 5.65 -0.81 -9.36
C ASP A 268 6.60 -1.58 -10.30
N THR A 269 7.91 -1.55 -10.00
CA THR A 269 8.90 -2.32 -10.75
C THR A 269 8.66 -3.82 -10.64
N ILE A 270 8.36 -4.32 -9.44
CA ILE A 270 8.07 -5.75 -9.23
C ILE A 270 6.85 -6.18 -10.04
N ASP A 271 5.82 -5.34 -10.12
CA ASP A 271 4.63 -5.60 -10.91
C ASP A 271 4.94 -5.67 -12.42
N LYS A 272 5.65 -4.67 -12.96
CA LYS A 272 6.10 -4.66 -14.36
C LYS A 272 6.99 -5.86 -14.69
N LEU A 273 7.90 -6.22 -13.79
CA LEU A 273 8.77 -7.37 -13.95
C LEU A 273 7.97 -8.68 -13.94
N ALA A 274 7.00 -8.82 -13.03
CA ALA A 274 6.14 -9.99 -12.98
C ALA A 274 5.31 -10.15 -14.26
N ASN A 275 4.87 -9.04 -14.86
CA ASN A 275 4.18 -9.02 -16.15
C ASN A 275 5.08 -9.57 -17.27
N LEU A 276 6.26 -8.97 -17.45
CA LEU A 276 7.21 -9.35 -18.50
C LEU A 276 7.68 -10.81 -18.39
N LEU A 277 7.73 -11.35 -17.17
CA LEU A 277 8.15 -12.71 -16.91
C LEU A 277 7.02 -13.74 -16.99
N ALA A 278 5.75 -13.31 -17.03
CA ALA A 278 4.61 -14.23 -16.94
C ALA A 278 4.66 -15.34 -17.99
N SER A 279 4.99 -15.01 -19.25
CA SER A 279 5.05 -15.96 -20.37
C SER A 279 6.37 -16.74 -20.46
N LYS A 280 7.45 -16.23 -19.87
CA LYS A 280 8.81 -16.80 -20.02
C LYS A 280 9.27 -17.64 -18.84
N ASN A 281 9.03 -17.13 -17.62
CA ASN A 281 9.40 -17.79 -16.39
C ASN A 281 8.29 -17.58 -15.35
N TRP A 282 7.27 -18.42 -15.47
CA TRP A 282 6.07 -18.36 -14.62
C TRP A 282 6.40 -18.55 -13.13
N GLU A 283 7.45 -19.31 -12.78
CA GLU A 283 7.85 -19.53 -11.39
C GLU A 283 8.39 -18.26 -10.76
N LEU A 284 9.26 -17.54 -11.47
CA LEU A 284 9.80 -16.27 -11.01
C LEU A 284 8.71 -15.20 -10.96
N SER A 285 7.83 -15.14 -11.98
CA SER A 285 6.65 -14.26 -11.96
C SER A 285 5.76 -14.54 -10.75
N LYS A 286 5.46 -15.81 -10.46
CA LYS A 286 4.68 -16.22 -9.28
C LYS A 286 5.32 -15.77 -7.98
N GLU A 287 6.63 -15.87 -7.85
CA GLU A 287 7.35 -15.41 -6.67
C GLU A 287 7.25 -13.90 -6.49
N LEU A 288 7.41 -13.12 -7.57
CA LEU A 288 7.28 -11.67 -7.54
C LEU A 288 5.87 -11.23 -7.15
N ILE A 289 4.84 -11.88 -7.69
CA ILE A 289 3.44 -11.62 -7.30
C ILE A 289 3.23 -11.94 -5.81
N ARG A 290 3.83 -13.03 -5.29
CA ARG A 290 3.79 -13.31 -3.85
C ARG A 290 4.48 -12.23 -3.03
N VAL A 291 5.57 -11.64 -3.53
CA VAL A 291 6.23 -10.51 -2.86
C VAL A 291 5.29 -9.30 -2.80
N LEU A 292 4.58 -8.96 -3.89
CA LEU A 292 3.60 -7.88 -3.90
C LEU A 292 2.49 -8.10 -2.87
N ILE A 293 1.89 -9.30 -2.87
CA ILE A 293 0.81 -9.65 -1.95
C ILE A 293 1.29 -9.61 -0.49
N LYS A 294 2.52 -10.06 -0.20
CA LYS A 294 3.12 -9.95 1.14
C LYS A 294 3.37 -8.50 1.59
N ARG A 295 3.46 -7.56 0.65
CA ARG A 295 3.59 -6.12 0.93
C ARG A 295 2.23 -5.40 0.97
N ASP A 296 1.13 -6.15 0.99
CA ASP A 296 -0.23 -5.62 0.92
C ASP A 296 -0.49 -4.76 -0.32
N VAL A 297 0.21 -5.05 -1.43
CA VAL A 297 0.00 -4.39 -2.73
C VAL A 297 -0.68 -5.35 -3.70
N CYS A 298 -1.79 -4.91 -4.29
CA CYS A 298 -2.47 -5.67 -5.33
C CYS A 298 -1.71 -5.53 -6.67
N PRO A 299 -1.33 -6.63 -7.35
CA PRO A 299 -0.71 -6.58 -8.68
C PRO A 299 -1.60 -5.88 -9.71
N SER A 300 -1.08 -5.33 -10.82
CA SER A 300 -1.84 -4.66 -11.88
C SER A 300 -2.75 -5.61 -12.66
N GLU A 301 -3.75 -5.10 -13.39
CA GLU A 301 -4.74 -5.97 -14.07
C GLU A 301 -4.08 -6.72 -15.23
N THR A 302 -3.22 -6.02 -15.95
CA THR A 302 -2.41 -6.59 -17.02
C THR A 302 -1.52 -7.71 -16.49
N THR A 303 -0.80 -7.48 -15.38
CA THR A 303 0.05 -8.49 -14.74
C THR A 303 -0.74 -9.72 -14.31
N MET A 304 -1.90 -9.52 -13.67
CA MET A 304 -2.78 -10.63 -13.29
C MET A 304 -3.26 -11.40 -14.50
N ASN A 305 -3.68 -10.72 -15.56
CA ASN A 305 -4.20 -11.38 -16.76
C ASN A 305 -3.12 -12.20 -17.46
N GLU A 306 -1.94 -11.62 -17.69
CA GLU A 306 -0.80 -12.32 -18.29
C GLU A 306 -0.39 -13.54 -17.46
N PHE A 307 -0.35 -13.42 -16.14
CA PHE A 307 -0.05 -14.55 -15.27
C PHE A 307 -1.11 -15.66 -15.36
N LEU A 308 -2.38 -15.29 -15.38
CA LEU A 308 -3.52 -16.22 -15.42
C LEU A 308 -3.65 -16.94 -16.77
N LEU A 309 -3.17 -16.36 -17.88
CA LEU A 309 -3.17 -17.01 -19.20
C LEU A 309 -2.45 -18.36 -19.20
N ASN A 310 -1.39 -18.50 -18.40
CA ASN A 310 -0.67 -19.78 -18.22
C ASN A 310 -1.53 -20.91 -17.67
N PHE A 311 -2.65 -20.58 -17.03
CA PHE A 311 -3.51 -21.54 -16.35
C PHE A 311 -4.81 -21.83 -17.09
N VAL A 312 -5.12 -21.18 -18.21
CA VAL A 312 -6.42 -21.36 -18.90
C VAL A 312 -6.68 -22.84 -19.22
N ASN A 313 -5.68 -23.53 -19.76
CA ASN A 313 -5.75 -24.92 -20.18
C ASN A 313 -5.34 -25.94 -19.09
N SER A 314 -4.94 -25.48 -17.91
CA SER A 314 -4.56 -26.37 -16.81
C SER A 314 -5.77 -27.07 -16.20
N ASP A 315 -5.54 -28.25 -15.61
CA ASP A 315 -6.57 -28.98 -14.90
C ASP A 315 -7.03 -28.22 -13.62
N PRO A 316 -8.27 -28.45 -13.15
CA PRO A 316 -8.81 -27.75 -12.00
C PRO A 316 -8.02 -27.94 -10.69
N GLU A 317 -7.34 -29.07 -10.50
CA GLU A 317 -6.60 -29.36 -9.27
C GLU A 317 -5.30 -28.56 -9.22
N THR A 318 -4.58 -28.54 -10.34
CA THR A 318 -3.40 -27.69 -10.51
C THR A 318 -3.76 -26.22 -10.34
N LYS A 319 -4.86 -25.74 -10.95
CA LYS A 319 -5.35 -24.36 -10.76
C LYS A 319 -5.56 -24.02 -9.28
N LEU A 320 -6.26 -24.88 -8.54
CA LEU A 320 -6.53 -24.64 -7.12
C LEU A 320 -5.26 -24.63 -6.27
N ARG A 321 -4.34 -25.57 -6.52
CA ARG A 321 -3.08 -25.67 -5.79
C ARG A 321 -2.19 -24.45 -6.04
N GLU A 322 -2.03 -24.10 -7.31
CA GLU A 322 -1.06 -23.09 -7.74
C GLU A 322 -1.55 -21.66 -7.57
N LEU A 323 -2.86 -21.38 -7.72
CA LEU A 323 -3.44 -20.02 -7.70
C LEU A 323 -4.03 -19.61 -6.34
N SER A 324 -4.07 -20.49 -5.34
CA SER A 324 -4.65 -20.21 -4.02
C SER A 324 -4.13 -18.92 -3.36
N PHE A 325 -2.86 -18.58 -3.58
CA PHE A 325 -2.22 -17.38 -3.04
C PHE A 325 -2.77 -16.07 -3.65
N LEU A 326 -3.42 -16.11 -4.81
CA LEU A 326 -4.01 -14.95 -5.48
C LEU A 326 -5.38 -14.55 -4.93
N LYS A 327 -5.92 -15.29 -3.96
CA LYS A 327 -7.27 -15.06 -3.43
C LYS A 327 -7.48 -13.60 -3.05
N SER A 328 -6.58 -13.02 -2.24
CA SER A 328 -6.68 -11.61 -1.82
C SER A 328 -6.67 -10.64 -2.99
N ALA A 329 -5.81 -10.87 -3.99
CA ALA A 329 -5.73 -10.04 -5.19
C ALA A 329 -7.04 -10.08 -6.00
N ILE A 330 -7.60 -11.28 -6.20
CA ILE A 330 -8.89 -11.45 -6.90
C ILE A 330 -10.03 -10.78 -6.13
N PHE A 331 -10.07 -10.91 -4.80
CA PHE A 331 -11.08 -10.23 -3.97
C PHE A 331 -10.97 -8.71 -4.02
N SER A 332 -9.75 -8.15 -4.06
CA SER A 332 -9.55 -6.71 -4.11
C SER A 332 -9.87 -6.10 -5.49
N ARG A 333 -9.58 -6.83 -6.57
CA ARG A 333 -9.81 -6.38 -7.95
C ARG A 333 -11.25 -6.56 -8.41
N GLY A 334 -11.94 -7.54 -7.84
CA GLY A 334 -13.16 -8.07 -8.43
C GLY A 334 -12.87 -9.04 -9.58
N VAL A 335 -13.94 -9.61 -10.10
CA VAL A 335 -13.87 -10.60 -11.18
C VAL A 335 -13.83 -9.89 -12.53
N ASN A 336 -12.94 -10.35 -13.41
CA ASN A 336 -12.90 -10.03 -14.84
C ASN A 336 -13.13 -11.30 -15.68
N GLU A 337 -13.22 -11.19 -17.01
CA GLU A 337 -13.53 -12.32 -17.91
C GLU A 337 -12.58 -13.53 -17.71
N LEU A 338 -11.27 -13.29 -17.64
CA LEU A 338 -10.28 -14.35 -17.53
C LEU A 338 -10.30 -15.03 -16.15
N SER A 339 -10.35 -14.23 -15.08
CA SER A 339 -10.46 -14.76 -13.71
C SER A 339 -11.77 -15.52 -13.51
N LEU A 340 -12.87 -15.06 -14.11
CA LEU A 340 -14.16 -15.77 -14.09
C LEU A 340 -14.02 -17.14 -14.76
N GLN A 341 -13.47 -17.20 -15.96
CA GLN A 341 -13.30 -18.45 -16.70
C GLN A 341 -12.48 -19.47 -15.87
N ILE A 342 -11.38 -19.02 -15.25
CA ILE A 342 -10.54 -19.88 -14.42
C ILE A 342 -11.29 -20.37 -13.19
N VAL A 343 -11.96 -19.47 -12.45
CA VAL A 343 -12.70 -19.83 -11.23
C VAL A 343 -13.87 -20.76 -11.54
N LEU A 344 -14.61 -20.57 -12.64
CA LEU A 344 -15.72 -21.45 -13.02
C LEU A 344 -15.28 -22.90 -13.25
N THR A 345 -14.06 -23.11 -13.75
CA THR A 345 -13.50 -24.46 -13.94
C THR A 345 -13.14 -25.16 -12.63
N THR A 346 -12.96 -24.41 -11.52
CA THR A 346 -12.54 -24.98 -10.23
C THR A 346 -13.69 -25.20 -9.24
N ILE A 347 -14.88 -24.62 -9.49
CA ILE A 347 -16.04 -24.76 -8.60
C ILE A 347 -16.59 -26.20 -8.60
N ARG A 348 -16.60 -26.81 -7.42
CA ARG A 348 -17.05 -28.19 -7.17
C ARG A 348 -18.38 -28.28 -6.41
N ASN A 349 -18.74 -27.26 -5.65
CA ASN A 349 -19.93 -27.27 -4.80
C ASN A 349 -20.72 -25.96 -4.85
N ILE A 350 -21.95 -26.01 -4.31
CA ILE A 350 -22.85 -24.86 -4.28
C ILE A 350 -22.33 -23.69 -3.42
N HIS A 351 -21.60 -23.97 -2.33
CA HIS A 351 -21.07 -22.91 -1.46
C HIS A 351 -19.99 -22.08 -2.15
N GLU A 352 -19.15 -22.71 -2.97
CA GLU A 352 -18.16 -22.03 -3.83
C GLU A 352 -18.84 -21.20 -4.90
N PHE A 353 -19.91 -21.70 -5.50
CA PHE A 353 -20.72 -20.94 -6.45
C PHE A 353 -21.33 -19.70 -5.78
N SER A 354 -21.92 -19.82 -4.59
CA SER A 354 -22.45 -18.66 -3.85
C SER A 354 -21.37 -17.61 -3.57
N LYS A 355 -20.16 -18.04 -3.18
CA LYS A 355 -19.01 -17.14 -2.96
C LYS A 355 -18.57 -16.44 -4.26
N LEU A 356 -18.59 -17.14 -5.40
CA LEU A 356 -18.33 -16.51 -6.69
C LEU A 356 -19.37 -15.43 -7.01
N ILE A 357 -20.65 -15.70 -6.76
CA ILE A 357 -21.71 -14.72 -6.97
C ILE A 357 -21.53 -13.49 -6.07
N GLU A 358 -21.18 -13.68 -4.78
CA GLU A 358 -20.84 -12.57 -3.88
C GLU A 358 -19.66 -11.75 -4.40
N LEU A 359 -18.63 -12.41 -4.92
CA LEU A 359 -17.45 -11.77 -5.50
C LEU A 359 -17.80 -10.96 -6.77
N ILE A 360 -18.69 -11.49 -7.64
CA ILE A 360 -19.20 -10.75 -8.80
C ILE A 360 -19.97 -9.51 -8.36
N LYS A 361 -20.79 -9.61 -7.31
CA LYS A 361 -21.54 -8.47 -6.75
C LYS A 361 -20.64 -7.35 -6.23
N THR A 362 -19.44 -7.68 -5.73
CA THR A 362 -18.46 -6.68 -5.30
C THR A 362 -17.74 -5.98 -6.46
N SER A 363 -17.83 -6.51 -7.69
CA SER A 363 -17.20 -5.90 -8.86
C SER A 363 -18.00 -4.69 -9.36
N SER A 364 -17.28 -3.64 -9.80
CA SER A 364 -17.89 -2.47 -10.46
C SER A 364 -18.60 -2.84 -11.77
N GLN A 365 -18.24 -3.97 -12.38
CA GLN A 365 -18.82 -4.48 -13.63
C GLN A 365 -19.87 -5.58 -13.41
N CYS A 366 -20.41 -5.70 -12.19
CA CYS A 366 -21.37 -6.75 -11.79
C CYS A 366 -22.48 -6.98 -12.85
N GLN A 367 -23.18 -5.93 -13.27
CA GLN A 367 -24.30 -6.04 -14.21
C GLN A 367 -23.86 -6.59 -15.58
N LEU A 368 -22.70 -6.17 -16.07
CA LEU A 368 -22.14 -6.59 -17.36
C LEU A 368 -21.66 -8.05 -17.33
N ILE A 369 -21.05 -8.46 -16.22
CA ILE A 369 -20.61 -9.84 -16.03
C ILE A 369 -21.82 -10.77 -15.92
N LEU A 370 -22.81 -10.41 -15.11
CA LEU A 370 -24.01 -11.22 -14.92
C LEU A 370 -24.81 -11.37 -16.21
N SER A 371 -24.94 -10.31 -17.02
CA SER A 371 -25.66 -10.39 -18.30
C SER A 371 -24.90 -11.21 -19.34
N LYS A 372 -23.60 -10.97 -19.52
CA LYS A 372 -22.79 -11.66 -20.55
C LYS A 372 -22.60 -13.14 -20.25
N TYR A 373 -22.44 -13.53 -18.97
CA TYR A 373 -22.12 -14.90 -18.57
C TYR A 373 -23.29 -15.64 -17.92
N GLN A 374 -24.51 -15.13 -18.05
CA GLN A 374 -25.71 -15.67 -17.40
C GLN A 374 -25.89 -17.18 -17.63
N HIS A 375 -25.79 -17.62 -18.89
CA HIS A 375 -25.94 -19.01 -19.28
C HIS A 375 -24.83 -19.91 -18.69
N ILE A 376 -23.59 -19.43 -18.67
CA ILE A 376 -22.43 -20.21 -18.16
C ILE A 376 -22.53 -20.36 -16.64
N LEU A 377 -22.91 -19.29 -15.95
CA LEU A 377 -23.16 -19.31 -14.50
C LEU A 377 -24.28 -20.29 -14.17
N PHE A 378 -25.37 -20.28 -14.93
CA PHE A 378 -26.47 -21.22 -14.72
C PHE A 378 -26.09 -22.67 -15.01
N ALA A 379 -25.34 -22.94 -16.08
CA ALA A 379 -24.83 -24.28 -16.37
C ALA A 379 -23.94 -24.79 -15.24
N THR A 380 -23.09 -23.93 -14.68
CA THR A 380 -22.25 -24.25 -13.53
C THR A 380 -23.10 -24.53 -12.29
N LEU A 381 -24.14 -23.72 -12.03
CA LEU A 381 -25.07 -23.96 -10.94
C LEU A 381 -25.74 -25.33 -11.05
N LYS A 382 -26.22 -25.70 -12.25
CA LYS A 382 -26.85 -27.01 -12.52
C LYS A 382 -25.89 -28.17 -12.25
N ARG A 383 -24.60 -28.01 -12.53
CA ARG A 383 -23.57 -29.04 -12.28
C ARG A 383 -23.34 -29.28 -10.79
N VAL A 384 -23.41 -28.24 -9.96
CA VAL A 384 -22.94 -28.29 -8.56
C VAL A 384 -24.05 -28.32 -7.51
N THR A 385 -25.32 -28.27 -7.94
CA THR A 385 -26.49 -28.34 -7.05
C THR A 385 -27.23 -29.65 -7.18
N THR A 386 -27.68 -30.18 -6.04
CA THR A 386 -28.63 -31.30 -5.97
C THR A 386 -30.09 -30.81 -5.84
N ASN A 387 -30.30 -29.56 -5.38
CA ASN A 387 -31.62 -28.93 -5.25
C ASN A 387 -31.71 -27.73 -6.23
N LEU A 388 -31.91 -28.07 -7.51
CA LEU A 388 -31.93 -27.09 -8.59
C LEU A 388 -33.06 -26.05 -8.48
N PRO A 389 -34.32 -26.39 -8.14
CA PRO A 389 -35.41 -25.41 -8.14
C PRO A 389 -35.18 -24.23 -7.19
N LEU A 390 -34.76 -24.52 -5.94
CA LEU A 390 -34.51 -23.49 -4.94
C LEU A 390 -33.34 -22.60 -5.35
N GLN A 391 -32.22 -23.20 -5.76
CA GLN A 391 -31.01 -22.46 -6.12
C GLN A 391 -31.20 -21.64 -7.39
N LYS A 392 -32.02 -22.13 -8.32
CA LYS A 392 -32.41 -21.39 -9.51
C LYS A 392 -33.26 -20.17 -9.18
N ALA A 393 -34.26 -20.31 -8.31
CA ALA A 393 -35.05 -19.17 -7.85
C ALA A 393 -34.17 -18.11 -7.17
N GLN A 394 -33.17 -18.55 -6.39
CA GLN A 394 -32.18 -17.65 -5.79
C GLN A 394 -31.31 -16.96 -6.83
N PHE A 395 -30.84 -17.68 -7.86
CA PHE A 395 -30.04 -17.08 -8.94
C PHE A 395 -30.83 -16.07 -9.77
N VAL A 396 -32.09 -16.39 -10.11
CA VAL A 396 -33.00 -15.45 -10.80
C VAL A 396 -33.24 -14.20 -9.97
N ARG A 397 -33.45 -14.36 -8.65
CA ARG A 397 -33.56 -13.24 -7.73
C ARG A 397 -32.30 -12.37 -7.71
N VAL A 398 -31.11 -12.97 -7.77
CA VAL A 398 -29.86 -12.21 -7.86
C VAL A 398 -29.80 -11.39 -9.16
N LEU A 399 -30.21 -11.96 -10.30
CA LEU A 399 -30.24 -11.23 -11.58
C LEU A 399 -31.22 -10.05 -11.53
N THR A 400 -32.43 -10.25 -11.00
CA THR A 400 -33.45 -9.20 -10.91
C THR A 400 -33.06 -8.11 -9.91
N GLU A 401 -32.49 -8.45 -8.75
CA GLU A 401 -31.98 -7.48 -7.76
C GLU A 401 -30.86 -6.60 -8.33
N ASN A 402 -30.12 -7.07 -9.35
CA ASN A 402 -29.04 -6.32 -10.01
C ASN A 402 -29.46 -5.70 -11.36
N ASN A 403 -30.77 -5.59 -11.64
CA ASN A 403 -31.31 -5.03 -12.89
C ASN A 403 -30.79 -5.72 -14.16
N VAL A 404 -30.60 -7.03 -14.13
CA VAL A 404 -30.22 -7.85 -15.30
C VAL A 404 -31.46 -8.54 -15.85
N HIS A 405 -31.70 -8.43 -17.15
CA HIS A 405 -32.80 -9.11 -17.81
C HIS A 405 -32.55 -10.61 -17.84
N VAL A 406 -33.51 -11.41 -17.38
CA VAL A 406 -33.36 -12.87 -17.31
C VAL A 406 -33.66 -13.47 -18.67
N ASP A 407 -32.65 -14.05 -19.32
CA ASP A 407 -32.83 -14.82 -20.56
C ASP A 407 -34.02 -15.80 -20.52
N ASN A 408 -34.77 -15.82 -21.63
CA ASN A 408 -35.98 -16.63 -21.79
C ASN A 408 -35.72 -18.15 -21.65
N ASP A 409 -34.52 -18.63 -22.00
CA ASP A 409 -34.15 -20.04 -21.83
C ASP A 409 -33.97 -20.43 -20.35
N LEU A 410 -33.55 -19.48 -19.52
CA LEU A 410 -33.48 -19.64 -18.06
C LEU A 410 -34.88 -19.65 -17.45
N MET A 411 -35.82 -18.88 -18.02
CA MET A 411 -37.23 -18.87 -17.62
C MET A 411 -37.96 -20.16 -18.03
N ARG A 412 -37.76 -20.68 -19.24
CA ARG A 412 -38.41 -21.93 -19.71
C ARG A 412 -38.09 -23.16 -18.86
N VAL A 413 -36.89 -23.22 -18.27
CA VAL A 413 -36.51 -24.31 -17.37
C VAL A 413 -37.17 -24.16 -15.98
N LEU A 414 -37.90 -23.07 -15.67
CA LEU A 414 -38.65 -22.89 -14.39
C LEU A 414 -40.08 -23.43 -14.51
N GLU A 415 -40.58 -23.55 -15.74
CA GLU A 415 -41.93 -24.00 -16.05
C GLU A 415 -42.04 -25.54 -16.17
N ASN A 416 -40.90 -26.23 -16.14
CA ASN A 416 -40.77 -27.70 -16.01
C ASN A 416 -40.09 -28.03 -14.69
#